data_AF-A0A7W7D165-F1
#
_entry.id   AF-A0A7W7D165-F1
#
_cell.length_a   1.000
_cell.length_b   1.000
_cell.length_c   1.000
_cell.angle_alpha   90.00
_cell.angle_beta   90.00
_cell.angle_gamma   90.00
#
_symmetry.space_group_name_H-M   'P 1'
#
loop_
_entity.id
_entity.type
_entity.pdbx_description
1 polymer ?
#
loop_
_entity_poly.entity_id
_entity_poly.type
_entity_poly.pdbx_seq_one_letter_code
_entity_poly.pdbx_strand_id
1 'polypeptide(L)'
;MNTETALKDALAAEADALGAIDNPWPGFQQRERRHKLRRRTALAGVAAVVAAAGGVQAGVVPLPGWAPGIAVAGFNPVLNQGPVRGSLAGDKAFLEAMRQQFQDVQDPGETWRIADRNQIDFVYAADVGDTRLVLAVVPLRFGFLEDKSLIWYDGPAGAPASKMTEGGRTDAGDTVVTYSQRSAEKPGVLVVVAPAGTTVAVSEGFRYTAEGRVEHDPAKVQQPGTGLTEMVLPPAPKPPESKITVTDGADVIYEGGAATGWSSSRDYRPDEFSAATVTKALGGRTFDRETIVRWANSALQDARLGAEGTRLEIRWTGTVNGQPAALLTVQPRGGGVLAYAFHGKASAYRQDLRLLLPAANVTERPIGWRLRAENSDDKTDQVIVVGPAGTERLTLQLGSAAPTQLTADATGAATTSAPPQEEARVTAYGKDGVELGTTPVPMFEYDSGGLPGDTPKTRIVG
;
A
#
# COMPACT_ATOMS: atom_id res chain seq x y z
N MET A 1 23.27 37.44 20.18
CA MET A 1 22.65 36.88 18.95
C MET A 1 22.50 35.39 19.19
N ASN A 2 21.26 34.85 19.21
CA ASN A 2 21.01 33.44 19.48
C ASN A 2 21.36 32.62 18.22
N THR A 3 22.01 31.47 18.41
CA THR A 3 22.37 30.49 17.37
C THR A 3 21.18 30.10 16.49
N GLU A 4 19.98 30.08 17.07
CA GLU A 4 18.72 29.82 16.36
C GLU A 4 18.40 30.89 15.31
N THR A 5 18.69 32.17 15.62
CA THR A 5 18.48 33.28 14.69
C THR A 5 19.49 33.22 13.53
N ALA A 6 20.75 32.93 13.84
CA ALA A 6 21.80 32.79 12.82
C ALA A 6 21.54 31.60 11.88
N LEU A 7 21.02 30.47 12.39
CA LEU A 7 20.66 29.31 11.58
C LEU A 7 19.49 29.61 10.64
N LYS A 8 18.49 30.35 11.15
CA LYS A 8 17.30 30.72 10.39
C LYS A 8 17.63 31.69 9.25
N ASP A 9 18.53 32.64 9.51
CA ASP A 9 18.97 33.61 8.52
C ASP A 9 19.87 32.96 7.45
N ALA A 10 20.72 32.00 7.84
CA ALA A 10 21.53 31.22 6.89
C ALA A 10 20.66 30.33 5.98
N LEU A 11 19.65 29.65 6.54
CA LEU A 11 18.73 28.80 5.78
C LEU A 11 17.85 29.62 4.80
N ALA A 12 17.46 30.83 5.19
CA ALA A 12 16.72 31.73 4.30
C ALA A 12 17.59 32.22 3.13
N ALA A 13 18.85 32.55 3.40
CA ALA A 13 19.80 32.98 2.36
C ALA A 13 20.15 31.84 1.39
N GLU A 14 20.27 30.59 1.88
CA GLU A 14 20.50 29.40 1.05
C GLU A 14 19.27 29.08 0.15
N ALA A 15 18.07 29.26 0.68
CA ALA A 15 16.82 29.06 -0.07
C ALA A 15 16.64 30.09 -1.19
N ASP A 16 17.04 31.35 -0.96
CA ASP A 16 17.01 32.40 -1.99
C ASP A 16 18.10 32.20 -3.06
N ALA A 17 19.24 31.60 -2.69
CA ALA A 17 20.33 31.32 -3.63
C ALA A 17 20.04 30.17 -4.61
N LEU A 18 19.13 29.24 -4.26
CA LEU A 18 18.84 28.06 -5.07
C LEU A 18 17.96 28.33 -6.30
N GLY A 19 17.31 29.50 -6.39
CA GLY A 19 16.43 29.84 -7.50
C GLY A 19 15.21 28.92 -7.62
N ALA A 20 14.10 29.43 -8.16
CA ALA A 20 12.90 28.62 -8.34
C ALA A 20 13.13 27.59 -9.46
N ILE A 21 13.42 26.34 -9.07
CA ILE A 21 13.33 25.19 -9.99
C ILE A 21 11.86 25.06 -10.40
N ASP A 22 11.60 25.12 -11.71
CA ASP A 22 10.26 24.88 -12.24
C ASP A 22 9.77 23.50 -11.81
N ASN A 23 8.61 23.50 -11.15
CA ASN A 23 8.04 22.34 -10.48
C ASN A 23 7.65 21.24 -11.50
N PRO A 24 8.14 19.99 -11.36
CA PRO A 24 7.84 18.91 -12.31
C PRO A 24 6.39 18.39 -12.25
N TRP A 25 5.61 18.79 -11.24
CA TRP A 25 4.23 18.31 -11.04
C TRP A 25 3.27 19.47 -10.71
N PRO A 26 2.86 20.27 -11.70
CA PRO A 26 1.92 21.38 -11.49
C PRO A 26 0.55 20.90 -10.96
N GLY A 27 0.11 19.69 -11.32
CA GLY A 27 -1.15 19.10 -10.82
C GLY A 27 -1.11 18.68 -9.34
N PHE A 28 0.04 18.18 -8.86
CA PHE A 28 0.20 17.81 -7.45
C PHE A 28 0.34 19.05 -6.57
N GLN A 29 1.12 20.06 -6.98
CA GLN A 29 1.14 21.34 -6.25
C GLN A 29 -0.18 22.09 -6.32
N GLN A 30 -0.98 22.00 -7.40
CA GLN A 30 -2.33 22.59 -7.39
C GLN A 30 -3.23 21.91 -6.35
N ARG A 31 -3.15 20.58 -6.23
CA ARG A 31 -3.88 19.81 -5.21
C ARG A 31 -3.34 20.09 -3.80
N GLU A 32 -2.04 20.07 -3.60
CA GLU A 32 -1.39 20.29 -2.32
C GLU A 32 -1.43 21.76 -1.86
N ARG A 33 -1.28 22.74 -2.76
CA ARG A 33 -1.54 24.16 -2.47
C ARG A 33 -3.02 24.38 -2.17
N ARG A 34 -3.96 23.77 -2.90
CA ARG A 34 -5.40 23.85 -2.53
C ARG A 34 -5.67 23.20 -1.18
N HIS A 35 -5.04 22.07 -0.86
CA HIS A 35 -5.19 21.37 0.41
C HIS A 35 -4.56 22.13 1.59
N LYS A 36 -3.36 22.71 1.40
CA LYS A 36 -2.65 23.52 2.41
C LYS A 36 -3.23 24.93 2.56
N LEU A 37 -3.67 25.59 1.48
CA LEU A 37 -4.41 26.85 1.54
C LEU A 37 -5.78 26.64 2.21
N ARG A 38 -6.50 25.55 1.90
CA ARG A 38 -7.77 25.20 2.57
C ARG A 38 -7.60 24.90 4.06
N ARG A 39 -6.53 24.22 4.47
CA ARG A 39 -6.21 24.04 5.90
C ARG A 39 -5.89 25.37 6.60
N ARG A 40 -5.16 26.28 5.95
CA ARG A 40 -4.83 27.60 6.53
C ARG A 40 -6.03 28.55 6.58
N THR A 41 -6.95 28.50 5.61
CA THR A 41 -8.21 29.27 5.69
C THR A 41 -9.23 28.64 6.65
N ALA A 42 -9.26 27.31 6.81
CA ALA A 42 -10.06 26.64 7.83
C ALA A 42 -9.58 26.96 9.26
N LEU A 43 -8.27 27.04 9.50
CA LEU A 43 -7.70 27.47 10.79
C LEU A 43 -7.89 28.98 11.05
N ALA A 44 -7.92 29.82 10.02
CA ALA A 44 -8.19 31.25 10.18
C ALA A 44 -9.66 31.55 10.53
N GLY A 45 -10.60 30.70 10.11
CA GLY A 45 -12.01 30.79 10.51
C GLY A 45 -12.28 30.39 11.96
N VAL A 46 -11.42 29.56 12.56
CA VAL A 46 -11.53 29.13 13.98
C VAL A 46 -11.16 30.26 14.94
N ALA A 47 -10.28 31.19 14.57
CA ALA A 47 -9.89 32.30 15.45
C ALA A 47 -11.01 33.34 15.65
N ALA A 48 -11.96 33.48 14.72
CA ALA A 48 -13.01 34.49 14.81
C ALA A 48 -14.24 34.05 15.65
N VAL A 49 -14.46 32.74 15.85
CA VAL A 49 -15.61 32.23 16.61
C VAL A 49 -15.26 31.77 18.02
N VAL A 50 -13.98 31.45 18.29
CA VAL A 50 -13.51 31.05 19.64
C VAL A 50 -13.58 32.21 20.66
N ALA A 51 -13.63 33.47 20.22
CA ALA A 51 -13.85 34.61 21.10
C ALA A 51 -15.32 34.75 21.58
N ALA A 52 -16.30 34.08 20.94
CA ALA A 52 -17.72 34.25 21.26
C ALA A 52 -18.37 33.04 21.97
N ALA A 53 -17.69 31.89 22.10
CA ALA A 53 -18.24 30.70 22.75
C ALA A 53 -17.18 29.94 23.56
N GLY A 54 -16.62 30.59 24.58
CA GLY A 54 -15.84 29.92 25.60
C GLY A 54 -16.73 29.02 26.45
N GLY A 55 -16.78 27.72 26.13
CA GLY A 55 -17.46 26.74 26.99
C GLY A 55 -17.92 25.39 26.42
N VAL A 56 -17.36 24.86 25.32
CA VAL A 56 -17.84 23.59 24.73
C VAL A 56 -16.73 22.52 24.49
N GLN A 57 -15.50 22.74 24.95
CA GLN A 57 -14.36 21.90 24.56
C GLN A 57 -14.22 20.55 25.30
N ALA A 58 -15.32 19.96 25.79
CA ALA A 58 -15.27 18.65 26.47
C ALA A 58 -16.56 17.82 26.37
N GLY A 59 -17.32 17.85 25.27
CA GLY A 59 -18.27 16.77 24.94
C GLY A 59 -19.42 16.44 25.91
N VAL A 60 -19.70 17.27 26.93
CA VAL A 60 -20.74 16.97 27.95
C VAL A 60 -22.16 17.39 27.53
N VAL A 61 -22.31 18.26 26.52
CA VAL A 61 -23.65 18.71 26.08
C VAL A 61 -23.90 18.26 24.63
N PRO A 62 -24.90 17.39 24.38
CA PRO A 62 -25.31 17.07 23.01
C PRO A 62 -25.84 18.34 22.36
N LEU A 63 -25.20 18.77 21.28
CA LEU A 63 -25.71 19.85 20.45
C LEU A 63 -27.03 19.42 19.81
N PRO A 64 -28.05 20.29 19.78
CA PRO A 64 -29.33 19.97 19.18
C PRO A 64 -29.20 19.86 17.65
N GLY A 65 -30.01 18.99 17.03
CA GLY A 65 -29.91 18.63 15.61
C GLY A 65 -30.17 19.74 14.58
N TRP A 66 -30.35 21.00 15.00
CA TRP A 66 -30.63 22.15 14.14
C TRP A 66 -29.46 23.13 13.97
N ALA A 67 -28.32 22.92 14.65
CA ALA A 67 -27.16 23.78 14.51
C ALA A 67 -26.47 23.55 13.15
N PRO A 68 -26.23 24.60 12.33
CA PRO A 68 -25.62 24.45 11.02
C PRO A 68 -24.16 23.99 11.13
N GLY A 69 -23.83 22.89 10.46
CA GLY A 69 -22.46 22.43 10.28
C GLY A 69 -21.69 23.31 9.29
N ILE A 70 -20.38 23.38 9.47
CA ILE A 70 -19.43 23.89 8.49
C ILE A 70 -19.03 22.71 7.62
N ALA A 71 -19.65 22.60 6.45
CA ALA A 71 -19.26 21.62 5.44
C ALA A 71 -17.81 21.84 5.02
N VAL A 72 -16.99 20.81 5.13
CA VAL A 72 -15.65 20.80 4.52
C VAL A 72 -15.85 20.64 3.02
N ALA A 73 -16.10 21.75 2.31
CA ALA A 73 -16.30 21.87 0.85
C ALA A 73 -16.69 20.54 0.16
N GLY A 74 -17.96 20.15 0.34
CA GLY A 74 -18.48 18.83 0.04
C GLY A 74 -18.19 18.35 -1.38
N PHE A 75 -17.57 17.18 -1.47
CA PHE A 75 -17.49 16.39 -2.69
C PHE A 75 -18.86 15.72 -2.93
N ASN A 76 -19.31 15.66 -4.19
CA ASN A 76 -20.40 14.76 -4.57
C ASN A 76 -19.77 13.51 -5.19
N PRO A 77 -19.83 12.35 -4.50
CA PRO A 77 -19.23 11.11 -4.98
C PRO A 77 -19.67 10.82 -6.41
N VAL A 78 -18.74 10.64 -7.35
CA VAL A 78 -19.12 10.28 -8.73
C VAL A 78 -19.94 8.98 -8.75
N LEU A 79 -19.70 8.10 -7.78
CA LEU A 79 -20.39 6.82 -7.65
C LEU A 79 -21.87 6.93 -7.25
N ASN A 80 -22.32 8.02 -6.62
CA ASN A 80 -23.75 8.21 -6.29
C ASN A 80 -24.55 8.91 -7.40
N GLN A 81 -23.91 9.20 -8.55
CA GLN A 81 -24.56 9.80 -9.70
C GLN A 81 -25.24 8.71 -10.55
N GLY A 82 -26.40 8.23 -10.10
CA GLY A 82 -27.19 7.24 -10.83
C GLY A 82 -28.15 6.45 -9.95
N PRO A 83 -28.93 5.53 -10.53
CA PRO A 83 -29.76 4.61 -9.76
C PRO A 83 -28.87 3.65 -8.97
N VAL A 84 -29.43 3.11 -7.87
CA VAL A 84 -28.83 1.98 -7.14
C VAL A 84 -28.60 0.83 -8.12
N ARG A 85 -27.44 0.18 -8.02
CA ARG A 85 -27.08 -0.96 -8.88
C ARG A 85 -27.10 -2.29 -8.10
N GLY A 86 -27.14 -3.40 -8.81
CA GLY A 86 -27.17 -4.75 -8.23
C GLY A 86 -28.59 -5.33 -8.12
N SER A 87 -28.67 -6.61 -7.74
CA SER A 87 -29.92 -7.39 -7.73
C SER A 87 -30.96 -6.90 -6.72
N LEU A 88 -30.55 -6.15 -5.70
CA LEU A 88 -31.44 -5.59 -4.65
C LEU A 88 -31.76 -4.11 -4.86
N ALA A 89 -31.36 -3.51 -5.98
CA ALA A 89 -31.62 -2.10 -6.29
C ALA A 89 -33.12 -1.72 -6.22
N GLY A 90 -34.02 -2.66 -6.52
CA GLY A 90 -35.46 -2.48 -6.47
C GLY A 90 -36.11 -2.74 -5.10
N ASP A 91 -35.39 -3.33 -4.13
CA ASP A 91 -35.94 -3.72 -2.83
C ASP A 91 -35.96 -2.53 -1.86
N LYS A 92 -36.97 -1.68 -2.03
CA LYS A 92 -37.13 -0.48 -1.20
C LYS A 92 -37.32 -0.80 0.28
N ALA A 93 -37.96 -1.92 0.62
CA ALA A 93 -38.21 -2.30 2.00
C ALA A 93 -36.90 -2.68 2.70
N PHE A 94 -36.06 -3.47 2.03
CA PHE A 94 -34.72 -3.80 2.52
C PHE A 94 -33.83 -2.56 2.64
N LEU A 95 -33.77 -1.71 1.61
CA LEU A 95 -32.94 -0.50 1.62
C LEU A 95 -33.34 0.49 2.72
N GLU A 96 -34.64 0.66 2.97
CA GLU A 96 -35.11 1.49 4.08
C GLU A 96 -34.75 0.88 5.44
N ALA A 97 -34.86 -0.45 5.59
CA ALA A 97 -34.42 -1.13 6.80
C ALA A 97 -32.89 -0.99 7.00
N MET A 98 -32.10 -1.07 5.92
CA MET A 98 -30.65 -0.90 5.95
C MET A 98 -30.23 0.49 6.40
N ARG A 99 -30.93 1.54 5.95
CA ARG A 99 -30.70 2.92 6.36
C ARG A 99 -30.74 3.11 7.89
N GLN A 100 -31.58 2.32 8.57
CA GLN A 100 -31.68 2.34 10.03
C GLN A 100 -30.57 1.53 10.73
N GLN A 101 -29.85 0.67 10.01
CA GLN A 101 -28.78 -0.19 10.58
C GLN A 101 -27.39 0.42 10.53
N PHE A 102 -27.17 1.47 9.71
CA PHE A 102 -25.91 2.18 9.73
C PHE A 102 -25.59 2.69 11.14
N GLN A 103 -24.37 2.48 11.59
CA GLN A 103 -23.91 2.90 12.92
C GLN A 103 -23.04 4.15 12.84
N ASP A 104 -22.91 4.85 13.96
CA ASP A 104 -21.92 5.92 14.09
C ASP A 104 -20.51 5.33 13.93
N VAL A 105 -19.63 6.09 13.27
CA VAL A 105 -18.28 5.69 12.91
C VAL A 105 -17.35 6.05 14.07
N GLN A 106 -16.70 5.03 14.64
CA GLN A 106 -15.67 5.22 15.67
C GLN A 106 -14.28 5.20 15.04
N ASP A 107 -13.52 6.27 15.29
CA ASP A 107 -12.10 6.38 14.97
C ASP A 107 -11.29 6.59 16.26
N PRO A 108 -9.98 6.29 16.29
CA PRO A 108 -9.18 6.46 17.51
C PRO A 108 -9.22 7.91 18.04
N GLY A 109 -9.99 8.13 19.11
CA GLY A 109 -10.15 9.45 19.74
C GLY A 109 -11.31 10.30 19.18
N GLU A 110 -12.05 9.83 18.18
CA GLU A 110 -13.11 10.58 17.51
C GLU A 110 -14.36 9.71 17.26
N THR A 111 -15.56 10.30 17.31
CA THR A 111 -16.80 9.60 16.96
C THR A 111 -17.59 10.44 15.97
N TRP A 112 -17.55 10.00 14.72
CA TRP A 112 -18.28 10.58 13.60
C TRP A 112 -19.72 10.07 13.63
N ARG A 113 -20.65 10.96 13.92
CA ARG A 113 -22.08 10.61 13.96
C ARG A 113 -22.66 10.67 12.57
N ILE A 114 -23.67 9.84 12.30
CA ILE A 114 -24.47 10.02 11.09
C ILE A 114 -25.19 11.37 11.19
N ALA A 115 -25.01 12.23 10.21
CA ALA A 115 -25.59 13.57 10.19
C ALA A 115 -27.10 13.50 9.97
N ASP A 116 -27.51 12.80 8.92
CA ASP A 116 -28.91 12.53 8.57
C ASP A 116 -29.03 11.17 7.87
N ARG A 117 -29.80 10.26 8.47
CA ARG A 117 -30.02 8.92 7.91
C ARG A 117 -30.79 8.97 6.59
N ASN A 118 -31.67 9.96 6.41
CA ASN A 118 -32.47 10.09 5.19
C ASN A 118 -31.62 10.50 3.97
N GLN A 119 -30.42 11.03 4.22
CA GLN A 119 -29.43 11.39 3.20
C GLN A 119 -28.41 10.27 2.94
N ILE A 120 -28.65 9.07 3.47
CA ILE A 120 -27.88 7.89 3.08
C ILE A 120 -28.34 7.47 1.68
N ASP A 121 -27.41 7.57 0.74
CA ASP A 121 -27.59 7.23 -0.67
C ASP A 121 -26.95 5.87 -0.97
N PHE A 122 -27.77 4.91 -1.36
CA PHE A 122 -27.27 3.60 -1.78
C PHE A 122 -26.68 3.68 -3.18
N VAL A 123 -25.45 3.18 -3.32
CA VAL A 123 -24.75 3.08 -4.62
C VAL A 123 -24.97 1.69 -5.22
N TYR A 124 -24.95 0.67 -4.35
CA TYR A 124 -24.99 -0.72 -4.75
C TYR A 124 -25.65 -1.57 -3.67
N ALA A 125 -26.47 -2.54 -4.09
CA ALA A 125 -27.04 -3.56 -3.23
C ALA A 125 -27.32 -4.84 -4.03
N ALA A 126 -26.77 -5.98 -3.61
CA ALA A 126 -26.99 -7.26 -4.28
C ALA A 126 -26.76 -8.45 -3.36
N ASP A 127 -27.32 -9.60 -3.75
CA ASP A 127 -26.81 -10.91 -3.37
C ASP A 127 -25.84 -11.41 -4.44
N VAL A 128 -24.59 -11.70 -4.06
CA VAL A 128 -23.54 -12.26 -4.91
C VAL A 128 -23.05 -13.56 -4.29
N GLY A 129 -23.35 -14.69 -4.93
CA GLY A 129 -23.12 -16.00 -4.32
C GLY A 129 -23.86 -16.13 -2.98
N ASP A 130 -23.15 -16.48 -1.92
CA ASP A 130 -23.69 -16.64 -0.57
C ASP A 130 -23.60 -15.36 0.29
N THR A 131 -23.18 -14.23 -0.29
CA THR A 131 -22.99 -12.96 0.42
C THR A 131 -23.95 -11.89 -0.09
N ARG A 132 -24.68 -11.26 0.82
CA ARG A 132 -25.42 -10.01 0.61
C ARG A 132 -24.49 -8.84 0.85
N LEU A 133 -24.47 -7.87 -0.06
CA LEU A 133 -23.60 -6.70 -0.01
C LEU A 133 -24.40 -5.41 -0.23
N VAL A 134 -24.02 -4.37 0.51
CA VAL A 134 -24.54 -3.01 0.36
C VAL A 134 -23.39 -2.01 0.42
N LEU A 135 -23.36 -1.06 -0.52
CA LEU A 135 -22.49 0.11 -0.48
C LEU A 135 -23.35 1.35 -0.44
N ALA A 136 -23.11 2.23 0.53
CA ALA A 136 -23.80 3.50 0.63
C ALA A 136 -22.83 4.66 0.89
N VAL A 137 -23.21 5.83 0.39
CA VAL A 137 -22.64 7.11 0.81
C VAL A 137 -23.36 7.55 2.07
N VAL A 138 -22.60 7.69 3.15
CA VAL A 138 -23.11 8.04 4.47
C VAL A 138 -22.63 9.43 4.84
N PRO A 139 -23.54 10.38 5.13
CA PRO A 139 -23.17 11.69 5.62
C PRO A 139 -22.80 11.61 7.11
N LEU A 140 -21.58 12.04 7.43
CA LEU A 140 -20.99 11.98 8.75
C LEU A 140 -20.78 13.39 9.29
N ARG A 141 -20.77 13.52 10.62
CA ARG A 141 -20.45 14.77 11.31
C ARG A 141 -19.64 14.55 12.58
N PHE A 142 -18.71 15.45 12.83
CA PHE A 142 -17.95 15.54 14.07
C PHE A 142 -17.98 16.98 14.59
N GLY A 143 -18.80 17.24 15.62
CA GLY A 143 -19.08 18.59 16.08
C GLY A 143 -19.75 19.43 14.98
N PHE A 144 -19.05 20.47 14.50
CA PHE A 144 -19.49 21.30 13.38
C PHE A 144 -18.91 20.85 12.03
N LEU A 145 -18.03 19.85 11.98
CA LEU A 145 -17.47 19.35 10.72
C LEU A 145 -18.43 18.34 10.11
N GLU A 146 -18.71 18.47 8.81
CA GLU A 146 -19.45 17.49 8.03
C GLU A 146 -18.55 16.86 6.96
N ASP A 147 -18.74 15.55 6.75
CA ASP A 147 -18.03 14.75 5.77
C ASP A 147 -18.95 13.68 5.14
N LYS A 148 -18.48 12.97 4.12
CA LYS A 148 -19.16 11.82 3.52
C LYS A 148 -18.19 10.65 3.41
N SER A 149 -18.66 9.44 3.72
CA SER A 149 -17.88 8.21 3.54
C SER A 149 -18.66 7.18 2.74
N LEU A 150 -17.92 6.34 2.00
CA LEU A 150 -18.45 5.15 1.34
C LEU A 150 -18.27 3.96 2.28
N ILE A 151 -19.37 3.34 2.69
CA ILE A 151 -19.35 2.27 3.70
C ILE A 151 -19.97 0.98 3.14
N TRP A 152 -19.22 -0.11 3.24
CA TRP A 152 -19.67 -1.46 2.92
C TRP A 152 -20.35 -2.11 4.11
N TYR A 153 -21.46 -2.77 3.84
CA TYR A 153 -22.09 -3.73 4.74
C TYR A 153 -22.19 -5.08 4.05
N ASP A 154 -21.89 -6.15 4.78
CA ASP A 154 -22.01 -7.53 4.32
C ASP A 154 -22.76 -8.42 5.31
N GLY A 155 -23.32 -9.51 4.79
CA GLY A 155 -24.01 -10.54 5.55
C GLY A 155 -24.34 -11.74 4.67
N PRO A 156 -24.98 -12.79 5.20
CA PRO A 156 -25.40 -13.92 4.39
C PRO A 156 -26.41 -13.50 3.31
N ALA A 157 -26.40 -14.15 2.15
CA ALA A 157 -27.42 -13.95 1.12
C ALA A 157 -28.83 -14.15 1.70
N GLY A 158 -29.76 -13.26 1.35
CA GLY A 158 -31.12 -13.28 1.91
C GLY A 158 -31.26 -12.72 3.33
N ALA A 159 -30.17 -12.33 3.99
CA ALA A 159 -30.23 -11.83 5.36
C ALA A 159 -31.01 -10.50 5.47
N PRO A 160 -31.81 -10.31 6.55
CA PRO A 160 -32.43 -9.02 6.81
C PRO A 160 -31.38 -7.98 7.18
N ALA A 161 -31.74 -6.70 7.06
CA ALA A 161 -30.84 -5.59 7.37
C ALA A 161 -30.17 -5.69 8.75
N SER A 162 -30.89 -6.17 9.77
CA SER A 162 -30.39 -6.33 11.15
C SER A 162 -29.30 -7.39 11.32
N LYS A 163 -29.00 -8.17 10.28
CA LYS A 163 -27.94 -9.18 10.25
C LYS A 163 -26.74 -8.76 9.39
N MET A 164 -26.80 -7.57 8.80
CA MET A 164 -25.70 -7.00 8.04
C MET A 164 -24.71 -6.36 9.02
N THR A 165 -23.42 -6.55 8.77
CA THR A 165 -22.32 -5.97 9.54
C THR A 165 -21.48 -5.10 8.65
N GLU A 166 -20.82 -4.09 9.23
CA GLU A 166 -19.90 -3.26 8.48
C GLU A 166 -18.70 -4.08 7.99
N GLY A 167 -18.46 -4.05 6.68
CA GLY A 167 -17.38 -4.78 6.00
C GLY A 167 -16.17 -3.93 5.63
N GLY A 168 -16.28 -2.59 5.70
CA GLY A 168 -15.19 -1.67 5.41
C GLY A 168 -15.68 -0.25 5.07
N ARG A 169 -14.74 0.70 5.06
CA ARG A 169 -15.00 2.12 4.77
C ARG A 169 -13.93 2.67 3.82
N THR A 170 -14.32 3.63 2.98
CA THR A 170 -13.39 4.43 2.20
C THR A 170 -13.89 5.88 2.06
N ASP A 171 -13.05 6.76 1.53
CA ASP A 171 -13.38 8.17 1.30
C ASP A 171 -14.45 8.27 0.19
N ALA A 172 -15.46 9.14 0.36
CA ALA A 172 -16.46 9.38 -0.68
C ALA A 172 -15.88 10.04 -1.95
N GLY A 173 -14.65 10.51 -1.91
CA GLY A 173 -13.85 10.99 -3.02
C GLY A 173 -13.44 9.91 -4.03
N ASP A 174 -13.46 8.64 -3.62
CA ASP A 174 -13.00 7.54 -4.47
C ASP A 174 -13.92 7.35 -5.69
N THR A 175 -13.30 7.30 -6.86
CA THR A 175 -13.99 7.09 -8.14
C THR A 175 -14.30 5.63 -8.41
N VAL A 176 -13.54 4.71 -7.81
CA VAL A 176 -13.73 3.27 -7.91
C VAL A 176 -13.61 2.67 -6.52
N VAL A 177 -14.58 1.86 -6.13
CA VAL A 177 -14.57 1.13 -4.86
C VAL A 177 -14.65 -0.36 -5.14
N THR A 178 -13.88 -1.12 -4.37
CA THR A 178 -13.81 -2.57 -4.49
C THR A 178 -14.19 -3.20 -3.15
N TYR A 179 -14.79 -4.38 -3.21
CA TYR A 179 -15.02 -5.25 -2.06
C TYR A 179 -14.61 -6.65 -2.45
N SER A 180 -13.71 -7.26 -1.67
CA SER A 180 -13.34 -8.65 -1.87
C SER A 180 -13.35 -9.37 -0.53
N GLN A 181 -14.12 -10.45 -0.43
CA GLN A 181 -14.05 -11.38 0.70
C GLN A 181 -13.69 -12.76 0.15
N ARG A 182 -12.56 -13.32 0.61
CA ARG A 182 -12.06 -14.61 0.12
C ARG A 182 -11.84 -15.59 1.27
N SER A 183 -11.84 -16.88 0.92
CA SER A 183 -11.60 -17.95 1.87
C SER A 183 -10.83 -19.12 1.25
N ALA A 184 -10.10 -19.83 2.11
CA ALA A 184 -9.49 -21.12 1.79
C ALA A 184 -10.50 -22.26 1.63
N GLU A 185 -11.65 -22.15 2.29
CA GLU A 185 -12.57 -23.27 2.47
C GLU A 185 -13.90 -23.09 1.72
N LYS A 186 -14.28 -21.84 1.45
CA LYS A 186 -15.59 -21.51 0.88
C LYS A 186 -15.45 -20.52 -0.29
N PRO A 187 -16.42 -20.50 -1.22
CA PRO A 187 -16.46 -19.48 -2.24
C PRO A 187 -16.44 -18.08 -1.62
N GLY A 188 -15.73 -17.17 -2.26
CA GLY A 188 -15.68 -15.76 -1.92
C GLY A 188 -16.45 -14.89 -2.91
N VAL A 189 -16.34 -13.58 -2.74
CA VAL A 189 -16.95 -12.58 -3.63
C VAL A 189 -15.96 -11.47 -3.95
N LEU A 190 -16.02 -10.98 -5.19
CA LEU A 190 -15.40 -9.72 -5.62
C LEU A 190 -16.47 -8.85 -6.26
N VAL A 191 -16.58 -7.62 -5.77
CA VAL A 191 -17.42 -6.58 -6.37
C VAL A 191 -16.58 -5.35 -6.67
N VAL A 192 -16.73 -4.81 -7.87
CA VAL A 192 -16.11 -3.54 -8.29
C VAL A 192 -17.21 -2.58 -8.70
N VAL A 193 -17.22 -1.40 -8.08
CA VAL A 193 -18.20 -0.35 -8.30
C VAL A 193 -17.46 0.90 -8.80
N ALA A 194 -17.61 1.19 -10.08
CA ALA A 194 -17.02 2.31 -10.80
C ALA A 194 -18.12 3.23 -11.38
N PRO A 195 -17.80 4.40 -11.98
CA PRO A 195 -18.80 5.28 -12.56
C PRO A 195 -19.55 4.59 -13.71
N ALA A 196 -20.84 4.90 -13.87
CA ALA A 196 -21.59 4.44 -15.04
C ALA A 196 -20.93 4.95 -16.33
N GLY A 197 -20.98 4.16 -17.40
CA GLY A 197 -20.27 4.43 -18.65
C GLY A 197 -18.86 3.83 -18.73
N THR A 198 -18.28 3.41 -17.60
CA THR A 198 -16.95 2.79 -17.57
C THR A 198 -16.98 1.28 -17.81
N THR A 199 -15.83 0.72 -18.16
CA THR A 199 -15.62 -0.72 -18.35
C THR A 199 -14.67 -1.24 -17.29
N VAL A 200 -15.02 -2.36 -16.67
CA VAL A 200 -14.18 -3.01 -15.65
C VAL A 200 -13.57 -4.27 -16.25
N ALA A 201 -12.28 -4.46 -16.04
CA ALA A 201 -11.55 -5.67 -16.36
C ALA A 201 -10.89 -6.22 -15.09
N VAL A 202 -11.04 -7.53 -14.85
CA VAL A 202 -10.49 -8.21 -13.68
C VAL A 202 -9.57 -9.34 -14.13
N SER A 203 -8.32 -9.28 -13.72
CA SER A 203 -7.38 -10.40 -13.79
C SER A 203 -7.30 -11.09 -12.43
N GLU A 204 -7.34 -12.42 -12.43
CA GLU A 204 -7.19 -13.24 -11.23
C GLU A 204 -6.01 -14.17 -11.40
N GLY A 205 -4.92 -13.89 -10.68
CA GLY A 205 -3.70 -14.67 -10.78
C GLY A 205 -2.57 -13.94 -11.47
N PHE A 206 -1.36 -14.39 -11.17
CA PHE A 206 -0.13 -13.82 -11.68
C PHE A 206 0.98 -14.88 -11.65
N ARG A 207 2.05 -14.60 -12.40
CA ARG A 207 3.31 -15.35 -12.35
C ARG A 207 4.50 -14.40 -12.36
N TYR A 208 5.52 -14.75 -11.58
CA TYR A 208 6.85 -14.14 -11.71
C TYR A 208 7.60 -14.85 -12.84
N THR A 209 8.01 -14.11 -13.85
CA THR A 209 8.79 -14.65 -14.97
C THR A 209 10.28 -14.67 -14.66
N ALA A 210 11.02 -15.54 -15.32
CA ALA A 210 12.47 -15.67 -15.13
C ALA A 210 13.24 -14.38 -15.48
N GLU A 211 12.67 -13.51 -16.31
CA GLU A 211 13.22 -12.24 -16.75
C GLU A 211 13.05 -11.11 -15.71
N GLY A 212 12.43 -11.39 -14.56
CA GLY A 212 12.18 -10.40 -13.52
C GLY A 212 10.95 -9.54 -13.80
N ARG A 213 9.89 -10.14 -14.36
CA ARG A 213 8.60 -9.46 -14.60
C ARG A 213 7.47 -10.16 -13.85
N VAL A 214 6.43 -9.38 -13.54
CA VAL A 214 5.14 -9.91 -13.12
C VAL A 214 4.24 -9.93 -14.35
N GLU A 215 3.73 -11.11 -14.68
CA GLU A 215 2.67 -11.27 -15.66
C GLU A 215 1.38 -11.64 -14.95
N HIS A 216 0.35 -10.85 -15.19
CA HIS A 216 -0.99 -11.11 -14.69
C HIS A 216 -1.72 -11.99 -15.69
N ASP A 217 -2.58 -12.88 -15.19
CA ASP A 217 -3.41 -13.72 -16.06
C ASP A 217 -4.33 -12.84 -16.92
N PRO A 218 -4.80 -13.31 -18.10
CA PRO A 218 -5.65 -12.50 -18.97
C PRO A 218 -6.89 -11.97 -18.24
N ALA A 219 -7.11 -10.65 -18.32
CA ALA A 219 -8.22 -10.01 -17.66
C ALA A 219 -9.56 -10.40 -18.32
N LYS A 220 -10.54 -10.73 -17.48
CA LYS A 220 -11.94 -10.89 -17.89
C LYS A 220 -12.57 -9.50 -17.94
N VAL A 221 -12.83 -9.02 -19.15
CA VAL A 221 -13.52 -7.75 -19.40
C VAL A 221 -15.01 -7.95 -19.20
N GLN A 222 -15.61 -7.18 -18.29
CA GLN A 222 -17.04 -7.20 -18.04
C GLN A 222 -17.81 -6.38 -19.07
N GLN A 223 -19.15 -6.45 -19.01
CA GLN A 223 -20.01 -5.71 -19.93
C GLN A 223 -19.66 -4.20 -19.93
N PRO A 224 -19.24 -3.65 -21.08
CA PRO A 224 -18.87 -2.24 -21.19
C PRO A 224 -20.01 -1.31 -20.78
N GLY A 225 -19.67 -0.18 -20.18
CA GLY A 225 -20.61 0.89 -19.84
C GLY A 225 -21.37 0.71 -18.52
N THR A 226 -21.24 -0.44 -17.86
CA THR A 226 -21.93 -0.71 -16.58
C THR A 226 -21.19 -0.13 -15.38
N GLY A 227 -19.86 -0.01 -15.47
CA GLY A 227 -19.00 0.30 -14.34
C GLY A 227 -19.19 -0.64 -13.14
N LEU A 228 -19.66 -1.87 -13.36
CA LEU A 228 -19.97 -2.83 -12.31
C LEU A 228 -19.37 -4.19 -12.66
N THR A 229 -18.81 -4.85 -11.66
CA THR A 229 -18.41 -6.26 -11.75
C THR A 229 -18.83 -6.98 -10.48
N GLU A 230 -19.43 -8.15 -10.66
CA GLU A 230 -19.80 -9.06 -9.58
C GLU A 230 -19.24 -10.44 -9.93
N MET A 231 -18.43 -11.02 -9.05
CA MET A 231 -17.80 -12.31 -9.27
C MET A 231 -17.91 -13.17 -8.02
N VAL A 232 -18.38 -14.41 -8.20
CA VAL A 232 -18.18 -15.46 -7.21
C VAL A 232 -16.82 -16.07 -7.44
N LEU A 233 -16.00 -16.04 -6.40
CA LEU A 233 -14.63 -16.49 -6.42
C LEU A 233 -14.56 -17.92 -5.90
N PRO A 234 -13.85 -18.83 -6.56
CA PRO A 234 -13.65 -20.16 -5.99
C PRO A 234 -12.87 -20.06 -4.67
N PRO A 235 -13.03 -21.04 -3.75
CA PRO A 235 -12.11 -21.19 -2.64
C PRO A 235 -10.69 -21.27 -3.19
N ALA A 236 -9.76 -20.54 -2.59
CA ALA A 236 -8.38 -20.52 -2.99
C ALA A 236 -7.52 -20.86 -1.78
N PRO A 237 -6.54 -21.77 -1.85
CA PRO A 237 -5.71 -22.09 -0.68
C PRO A 237 -4.90 -20.91 -0.16
N LYS A 238 -4.79 -19.83 -0.95
CA LYS A 238 -4.08 -18.58 -0.62
C LYS A 238 -4.86 -17.38 -1.17
N PRO A 239 -4.68 -16.17 -0.63
CA PRO A 239 -5.19 -14.95 -1.26
C PRO A 239 -4.60 -14.84 -2.68
N PRO A 240 -5.39 -15.01 -3.74
CA PRO A 240 -4.91 -14.69 -5.08
C PRO A 240 -4.83 -13.17 -5.21
N GLU A 241 -3.89 -12.70 -6.01
CA GLU A 241 -3.88 -11.29 -6.39
C GLU A 241 -4.96 -11.08 -7.46
N SER A 242 -5.78 -10.05 -7.27
CA SER A 242 -6.67 -9.57 -8.32
C SER A 242 -6.24 -8.21 -8.77
N LYS A 243 -5.93 -8.10 -10.05
CA LYS A 243 -5.67 -6.82 -10.69
C LYS A 243 -6.95 -6.33 -11.36
N ILE A 244 -7.39 -5.15 -10.97
CA ILE A 244 -8.58 -4.48 -11.48
C ILE A 244 -8.13 -3.29 -12.31
N THR A 245 -8.66 -3.20 -13.52
CA THR A 245 -8.49 -2.05 -14.40
C THR A 245 -9.86 -1.52 -14.74
N VAL A 246 -10.07 -0.22 -14.57
CA VAL A 246 -11.29 0.46 -14.99
C VAL A 246 -10.94 1.51 -16.04
N THR A 247 -11.65 1.46 -17.16
CA THR A 247 -11.46 2.38 -18.28
C THR A 247 -12.70 3.19 -18.58
N ASP A 248 -12.49 4.45 -18.96
CA ASP A 248 -13.47 5.30 -19.61
C ASP A 248 -13.03 5.51 -21.08
N GLY A 249 -13.65 4.77 -21.99
CA GLY A 249 -13.17 4.67 -23.37
C GLY A 249 -11.73 4.14 -23.44
N ALA A 250 -10.79 5.00 -23.85
CA ALA A 250 -9.37 4.67 -23.95
C ALA A 250 -8.56 5.00 -22.67
N ASP A 251 -9.14 5.77 -21.75
CA ASP A 251 -8.43 6.26 -20.57
C ASP A 251 -8.57 5.27 -19.40
N VAL A 252 -7.44 4.92 -18.78
CA VAL A 252 -7.44 4.13 -17.54
C VAL A 252 -7.67 5.09 -16.37
N ILE A 253 -8.81 4.96 -15.69
CA ILE A 253 -9.18 5.81 -14.55
C ILE A 253 -8.87 5.15 -13.21
N TYR A 254 -8.65 3.83 -13.21
CA TYR A 254 -8.21 3.06 -12.05
C TYR A 254 -7.41 1.84 -12.50
N GLU A 255 -6.30 1.59 -11.82
CA GLU A 255 -5.52 0.37 -11.94
C GLU A 255 -4.99 0.02 -10.55
N GLY A 256 -5.39 -1.14 -10.01
CA GLY A 256 -5.05 -1.50 -8.64
C GLY A 256 -5.56 -2.86 -8.20
N GLY A 257 -5.27 -3.22 -6.95
CA GLY A 257 -5.77 -4.44 -6.32
C GLY A 257 -7.19 -4.27 -5.75
N ALA A 258 -7.87 -5.39 -5.46
CA ALA A 258 -9.10 -5.32 -4.67
C ALA A 258 -8.80 -5.03 -3.19
N ALA A 259 -9.63 -4.24 -2.51
CA ALA A 259 -9.63 -4.15 -1.06
C ALA A 259 -10.06 -5.51 -0.48
N THR A 260 -9.17 -6.17 0.26
CA THR A 260 -9.31 -7.59 0.64
C THR A 260 -9.66 -7.81 2.11
N GLY A 261 -10.70 -8.61 2.34
CA GLY A 261 -10.90 -9.41 3.55
C GLY A 261 -10.55 -10.87 3.26
N TRP A 262 -9.67 -11.46 4.07
CA TRP A 262 -9.30 -12.88 4.00
C TRP A 262 -9.78 -13.62 5.24
N SER A 263 -10.43 -14.77 5.06
CA SER A 263 -10.83 -15.66 6.15
C SER A 263 -10.30 -17.08 5.91
N SER A 264 -9.47 -17.58 6.82
CA SER A 264 -9.08 -18.99 6.87
C SER A 264 -9.18 -19.51 8.30
N SER A 265 -9.41 -20.82 8.48
CA SER A 265 -9.18 -21.48 9.75
C SER A 265 -7.71 -21.33 10.15
N ARG A 266 -7.44 -21.17 11.45
CA ARG A 266 -6.08 -20.88 11.97
C ARG A 266 -5.05 -21.99 11.72
N ASP A 267 -5.52 -23.18 11.32
CA ASP A 267 -4.73 -24.41 11.36
C ASP A 267 -4.09 -24.79 10.01
N TYR A 268 -4.40 -24.07 8.92
CA TYR A 268 -3.77 -24.29 7.60
C TYR A 268 -2.88 -23.09 7.21
N ARG A 269 -1.55 -23.28 7.28
CA ARG A 269 -0.49 -22.28 6.96
C ARG A 269 0.42 -22.74 5.80
N PRO A 270 -0.09 -22.96 4.57
CA PRO A 270 0.75 -23.29 3.40
C PRO A 270 1.69 -22.13 2.98
N ASP A 271 1.54 -20.97 3.63
CA ASP A 271 2.21 -19.70 3.40
C ASP A 271 3.44 -19.47 4.28
N GLU A 272 3.87 -20.47 5.06
CA GLU A 272 5.01 -20.34 5.96
C GLU A 272 6.14 -21.32 5.64
N PHE A 273 7.37 -20.82 5.61
CA PHE A 273 8.53 -21.71 5.60
C PHE A 273 8.62 -22.45 6.92
N SER A 274 8.85 -23.76 6.86
CA SER A 274 9.15 -24.54 8.06
C SER A 274 10.41 -23.99 8.75
N ALA A 275 10.47 -24.10 10.08
CA ALA A 275 11.65 -23.71 10.85
C ALA A 275 12.94 -24.42 10.37
N ALA A 276 12.82 -25.65 9.85
CA ALA A 276 13.92 -26.40 9.26
C ALA A 276 14.41 -25.77 7.95
N THR A 277 13.50 -25.31 7.08
CA THR A 277 13.82 -24.59 5.84
C THR A 277 14.58 -23.31 6.15
N VAL A 278 14.09 -22.53 7.11
CA VAL A 278 14.72 -21.27 7.51
C VAL A 278 16.09 -21.51 8.14
N THR A 279 16.21 -22.52 9.02
CA THR A 279 17.50 -22.90 9.63
C THR A 279 18.53 -23.31 8.57
N LYS A 280 18.11 -24.10 7.57
CA LYS A 280 18.98 -24.48 6.45
C LYS A 280 19.43 -23.27 5.64
N ALA A 281 18.53 -22.31 5.38
CA ALA A 281 18.86 -21.09 4.64
C ALA A 281 19.82 -20.17 5.43
N LEU A 282 19.68 -20.12 6.76
CA LEU A 282 20.54 -19.31 7.63
C LEU A 282 21.97 -19.87 7.65
N GLY A 283 22.08 -21.19 7.60
CA GLY A 283 23.35 -21.91 7.64
C GLY A 283 24.06 -21.70 8.97
N GLY A 284 25.36 -21.42 8.94
CA GLY A 284 26.18 -21.18 10.14
C GLY A 284 26.12 -19.76 10.72
N ARG A 285 25.26 -18.88 10.19
CA ARG A 285 25.21 -17.47 10.62
C ARG A 285 24.55 -17.33 11.99
N THR A 286 25.12 -16.49 12.84
CA THR A 286 24.53 -16.12 14.13
C THR A 286 23.47 -15.04 13.91
N PHE A 287 22.20 -15.41 14.01
CA PHE A 287 21.06 -14.49 13.92
C PHE A 287 19.88 -15.04 14.72
N ASP A 288 18.98 -14.16 15.17
CA ASP A 288 17.78 -14.59 15.89
C ASP A 288 16.84 -15.36 14.96
N ARG A 289 16.56 -16.62 15.32
CA ARG A 289 15.78 -17.54 14.46
C ARG A 289 14.31 -17.15 14.39
N GLU A 290 13.75 -16.63 15.47
CA GLU A 290 12.36 -16.19 15.46
C GLU A 290 12.17 -15.00 14.51
N THR A 291 13.06 -14.02 14.59
CA THR A 291 13.08 -12.85 13.70
C THR A 291 13.20 -13.25 12.23
N ILE A 292 14.14 -14.14 11.88
CA ILE A 292 14.33 -14.51 10.46
C ILE A 292 13.20 -15.39 9.91
N VAL A 293 12.57 -16.24 10.74
CA VAL A 293 11.33 -16.96 10.36
C VAL A 293 10.22 -15.96 10.07
N ARG A 294 10.01 -14.98 10.96
CA ARG A 294 8.99 -13.94 10.79
C ARG A 294 9.20 -13.14 9.50
N TRP A 295 10.44 -12.73 9.20
CA TRP A 295 10.76 -11.97 8.00
C TRP A 295 10.63 -12.79 6.72
N ALA A 296 11.06 -14.06 6.72
CA ALA A 296 10.90 -14.93 5.57
C ALA A 296 9.42 -15.19 5.24
N ASN A 297 8.58 -15.37 6.26
CA ASN A 297 7.13 -15.52 6.07
C ASN A 297 6.47 -14.19 5.65
N SER A 298 6.94 -13.05 6.16
CA SER A 298 6.51 -11.72 5.68
C SER A 298 6.81 -11.53 4.20
N ALA A 299 7.99 -11.96 3.73
CA ALA A 299 8.36 -11.91 2.32
C ALA A 299 7.49 -12.83 1.45
N LEU A 300 7.16 -14.04 1.90
CA LEU A 300 6.22 -14.93 1.20
C LEU A 300 4.83 -14.30 1.07
N GLN A 301 4.32 -13.74 2.15
CA GLN A 301 3.00 -13.09 2.17
C GLN A 301 2.96 -11.85 1.27
N ASP A 302 3.99 -11.00 1.33
CA ASP A 302 4.12 -9.84 0.43
C ASP A 302 4.19 -10.26 -1.04
N ALA A 303 4.94 -11.32 -1.35
CA ALA A 303 5.06 -11.88 -2.70
C ALA A 303 3.84 -12.71 -3.15
N ARG A 304 2.84 -12.93 -2.28
CA ARG A 304 1.70 -13.83 -2.49
C ARG A 304 2.12 -15.25 -2.95
N LEU A 305 3.25 -15.72 -2.43
CA LEU A 305 3.83 -17.03 -2.72
C LEU A 305 3.50 -18.04 -1.61
N GLY A 306 3.34 -19.31 -1.99
CA GLY A 306 3.33 -20.41 -1.03
C GLY A 306 4.76 -20.84 -0.70
N ALA A 307 4.98 -21.45 0.47
CA ALA A 307 6.28 -21.99 0.81
C ALA A 307 6.64 -23.20 -0.07
N GLU A 308 5.65 -24.00 -0.45
CA GLU A 308 5.82 -25.09 -1.41
C GLU A 308 6.21 -24.55 -2.79
N GLY A 309 7.27 -25.11 -3.38
CA GLY A 309 7.78 -24.67 -4.67
C GLY A 309 8.53 -23.33 -4.65
N THR A 310 8.73 -22.73 -3.47
CA THR A 310 9.51 -21.50 -3.30
C THR A 310 10.81 -21.79 -2.54
N ARG A 311 11.94 -21.31 -3.07
CA ARG A 311 13.25 -21.40 -2.42
C ARG A 311 13.50 -20.15 -1.58
N LEU A 312 13.98 -20.33 -0.35
CA LEU A 312 14.51 -19.27 0.51
C LEU A 312 16.04 -19.31 0.53
N GLU A 313 16.68 -18.14 0.45
CA GLU A 313 18.11 -17.98 0.69
C GLU A 313 18.38 -16.74 1.54
N ILE A 314 19.32 -16.84 2.49
CA ILE A 314 19.77 -15.70 3.29
C ILE A 314 21.15 -15.30 2.77
N ARG A 315 21.16 -14.18 2.04
CA ARG A 315 22.35 -13.62 1.38
C ARG A 315 23.30 -12.99 2.40
N TRP A 316 22.74 -12.26 3.35
CA TRP A 316 23.50 -11.48 4.32
C TRP A 316 22.74 -11.29 5.63
N THR A 317 23.49 -11.20 6.72
CA THR A 317 23.00 -10.85 8.06
C THR A 317 24.00 -9.89 8.69
N GLY A 318 23.52 -8.86 9.38
CA GLY A 318 24.36 -7.90 10.07
C GLY A 318 23.52 -6.96 10.93
N THR A 319 23.93 -5.69 10.99
CA THR A 319 23.20 -4.67 11.72
C THR A 319 23.03 -3.39 10.93
N VAL A 320 21.88 -2.75 11.08
CA VAL A 320 21.56 -1.43 10.52
C VAL A 320 21.07 -0.56 11.67
N ASN A 321 21.67 0.61 11.86
CA ASN A 321 21.35 1.51 12.98
C ASN A 321 21.34 0.80 14.36
N GLY A 322 22.25 -0.17 14.55
CA GLY A 322 22.35 -0.97 15.77
C GLY A 322 21.26 -2.05 15.93
N GLN A 323 20.36 -2.21 14.98
CA GLN A 323 19.33 -3.24 14.96
C GLN A 323 19.76 -4.44 14.10
N PRO A 324 19.35 -5.68 14.42
CA PRO A 324 19.57 -6.82 13.55
C PRO A 324 19.01 -6.54 12.15
N ALA A 325 19.71 -6.99 11.11
CA ALA A 325 19.29 -6.82 9.73
C ALA A 325 19.67 -8.02 8.87
N ALA A 326 18.89 -8.27 7.82
CA ALA A 326 19.15 -9.34 6.88
C ALA A 326 18.72 -8.97 5.46
N LEU A 327 19.44 -9.51 4.48
CA LEU A 327 19.03 -9.57 3.08
C LEU A 327 18.71 -11.03 2.77
N LEU A 328 17.45 -11.29 2.41
CA LEU A 328 16.97 -12.60 2.01
C LEU A 328 16.41 -12.54 0.59
N THR A 329 16.40 -13.69 -0.07
CA THR A 329 15.70 -13.87 -1.34
C THR A 329 14.70 -15.00 -1.27
N VAL A 330 13.56 -14.81 -1.94
CA VAL A 330 12.57 -15.86 -2.19
C VAL A 330 12.40 -16.03 -3.70
N GLN A 331 12.41 -17.28 -4.17
CA GLN A 331 12.33 -17.59 -5.59
C GLN A 331 11.28 -18.69 -5.83
N PRO A 332 10.16 -18.39 -6.50
CA PRO A 332 9.24 -19.42 -6.97
C PRO A 332 9.88 -20.25 -8.09
N ARG A 333 9.48 -21.52 -8.20
CA ARG A 333 10.00 -22.43 -9.23
C ARG A 333 9.85 -21.83 -10.64
N GLY A 334 10.98 -21.66 -11.34
CA GLY A 334 11.02 -21.17 -12.72
C GLY A 334 10.78 -19.66 -12.88
N GLY A 335 10.60 -18.92 -11.77
CA GLY A 335 10.41 -17.48 -11.81
C GLY A 335 11.68 -16.69 -11.45
N GLY A 336 11.54 -15.37 -11.54
CA GLY A 336 12.53 -14.40 -11.05
C GLY A 336 12.72 -14.48 -9.54
N VAL A 337 13.69 -13.74 -9.03
CA VAL A 337 14.09 -13.80 -7.63
C VAL A 337 13.65 -12.53 -6.93
N LEU A 338 12.90 -12.65 -5.85
CA LEU A 338 12.50 -11.52 -5.04
C LEU A 338 13.52 -11.31 -3.91
N ALA A 339 14.11 -10.12 -3.85
CA ALA A 339 15.04 -9.71 -2.81
C ALA A 339 14.35 -8.79 -1.81
N TYR A 340 14.56 -9.07 -0.53
CA TYR A 340 14.02 -8.33 0.59
C TYR A 340 15.12 -8.01 1.61
N ALA A 341 15.14 -6.76 2.06
CA ALA A 341 16.01 -6.32 3.15
C ALA A 341 15.14 -5.87 4.31
N PHE A 342 15.42 -6.41 5.49
CA PHE A 342 14.73 -6.11 6.72
C PHE A 342 15.72 -5.67 7.80
N HIS A 343 15.28 -4.80 8.70
CA HIS A 343 15.94 -4.57 9.97
C HIS A 343 14.94 -4.43 11.12
N GLY A 344 15.39 -4.71 12.34
CA GLY A 344 14.57 -4.66 13.56
C GLY A 344 14.46 -6.01 14.26
N LYS A 345 13.29 -6.28 14.87
CA LYS A 345 12.99 -7.49 15.65
C LYS A 345 11.72 -8.17 15.12
N ALA A 346 11.50 -9.43 15.50
CA ALA A 346 10.28 -10.17 15.13
C ALA A 346 8.97 -9.40 15.38
N SER A 347 8.88 -8.69 16.51
CA SER A 347 7.66 -7.96 16.91
C SER A 347 7.50 -6.58 16.27
N ALA A 348 8.57 -6.00 15.75
CA ALA A 348 8.60 -4.67 15.15
C ALA A 348 9.83 -4.59 14.22
N TYR A 349 9.57 -4.61 12.92
CA TYR A 349 10.60 -4.56 11.89
C TYR A 349 10.16 -3.67 10.74
N ARG A 350 11.14 -3.28 9.94
CA ARG A 350 10.94 -2.53 8.70
C ARG A 350 11.44 -3.36 7.52
N GLN A 351 10.75 -3.22 6.39
CA GLN A 351 11.18 -3.67 5.08
C GLN A 351 11.73 -2.47 4.30
N ASP A 352 13.04 -2.44 4.06
CA ASP A 352 13.69 -1.36 3.30
C ASP A 352 13.80 -1.67 1.81
N LEU A 353 13.87 -2.96 1.46
CA LEU A 353 13.98 -3.42 0.09
C LEU A 353 12.87 -4.40 -0.24
N ARG A 354 12.33 -4.22 -1.44
CA ARG A 354 11.37 -5.09 -2.10
C ARG A 354 11.65 -5.03 -3.60
N LEU A 355 12.27 -6.07 -4.15
CA LEU A 355 12.79 -6.00 -5.51
C LEU A 355 12.70 -7.34 -6.24
N LEU A 356 12.05 -7.35 -7.40
CA LEU A 356 12.04 -8.47 -8.33
C LEU A 356 13.27 -8.39 -9.25
N LEU A 357 14.05 -9.47 -9.26
CA LEU A 357 15.28 -9.62 -10.05
C LEU A 357 15.08 -10.70 -11.12
N PRO A 358 15.79 -10.61 -12.27
CA PRO A 358 15.90 -11.73 -13.18
C PRO A 358 16.55 -12.93 -12.48
N ALA A 359 16.13 -14.14 -12.82
CA ALA A 359 16.71 -15.37 -12.28
C ALA A 359 18.18 -15.53 -12.70
N ALA A 360 18.53 -15.04 -13.89
CA ALA A 360 19.88 -15.13 -14.43
C ALA A 360 20.89 -14.31 -13.59
N ASN A 361 21.94 -14.99 -13.14
CA ASN A 361 23.09 -14.43 -12.41
C ASN A 361 22.73 -13.76 -11.08
N VAL A 362 21.57 -14.06 -10.49
CA VAL A 362 21.13 -13.39 -9.24
C VAL A 362 22.12 -13.60 -8.09
N THR A 363 22.74 -14.78 -8.02
CA THR A 363 23.73 -15.14 -6.99
C THR A 363 25.06 -14.42 -7.18
N GLU A 364 25.31 -13.88 -8.36
CA GLU A 364 26.57 -13.25 -8.79
C GLU A 364 26.47 -11.72 -8.83
N ARG A 365 25.28 -11.16 -8.64
CA ARG A 365 25.05 -9.72 -8.66
C ARG A 365 25.14 -9.11 -7.26
N PRO A 366 25.68 -7.88 -7.12
CA PRO A 366 25.51 -7.11 -5.89
C PRO A 366 24.05 -6.67 -5.73
N ILE A 367 23.62 -6.45 -4.49
CA ILE A 367 22.31 -5.89 -4.17
C ILE A 367 22.52 -4.71 -3.25
N GLY A 368 21.99 -3.56 -3.63
CA GLY A 368 21.98 -2.36 -2.80
C GLY A 368 20.57 -1.84 -2.57
N TRP A 369 20.35 -1.14 -1.46
CA TRP A 369 19.06 -0.54 -1.13
C TRP A 369 19.22 0.73 -0.29
N ARG A 370 18.23 1.62 -0.38
CA ARG A 370 18.19 2.90 0.33
C ARG A 370 17.45 2.74 1.65
N LEU A 371 17.95 3.37 2.71
CA LEU A 371 17.32 3.33 4.03
C LEU A 371 16.36 4.49 4.24
N ARG A 372 15.24 4.23 4.91
CA ARG A 372 14.35 5.27 5.43
C ARG A 372 14.76 5.63 6.86
N ALA A 373 14.35 6.81 7.32
CA ALA A 373 14.65 7.28 8.66
C ALA A 373 13.98 6.40 9.71
N GLU A 374 14.61 6.18 10.87
CA GLU A 374 14.02 5.39 11.94
C GLU A 374 12.67 5.99 12.39
N ASN A 375 11.66 5.14 12.55
CA ASN A 375 10.31 5.51 13.00
C ASN A 375 9.54 6.50 12.08
N SER A 376 10.01 6.79 10.87
CA SER A 376 9.25 7.57 9.89
C SER A 376 9.50 7.08 8.46
N ASP A 377 8.61 7.38 7.53
CA ASP A 377 8.81 7.06 6.11
C ASP A 377 9.71 8.08 5.39
N ASP A 378 10.38 8.96 6.13
CA ASP A 378 11.26 9.96 5.55
C ASP A 378 12.44 9.29 4.84
N LYS A 379 12.79 9.85 3.69
CA LYS A 379 13.92 9.37 2.89
C LYS A 379 15.22 9.78 3.55
N THR A 380 16.21 8.90 3.50
CA THR A 380 17.59 9.23 3.84
C THR A 380 18.49 9.04 2.62
N ASP A 381 19.71 9.55 2.73
CA ASP A 381 20.74 9.36 1.71
C ASP A 381 21.48 8.03 1.92
N GLN A 382 21.23 7.30 3.01
CA GLN A 382 21.99 6.09 3.32
C GLN A 382 21.64 4.94 2.37
N VAL A 383 22.68 4.28 1.88
CA VAL A 383 22.60 3.08 1.04
C VAL A 383 23.42 1.98 1.69
N ILE A 384 22.83 0.79 1.77
CA ILE A 384 23.56 -0.44 2.10
C ILE A 384 23.77 -1.22 0.82
N VAL A 385 24.94 -1.82 0.69
CA VAL A 385 25.35 -2.61 -0.46
C VAL A 385 25.91 -3.94 0.01
N VAL A 386 25.44 -5.03 -0.56
CA VAL A 386 25.92 -6.40 -0.30
C VAL A 386 26.41 -7.01 -1.61
N GLY A 387 27.69 -7.38 -1.65
CA GLY A 387 28.26 -8.13 -2.77
C GLY A 387 27.86 -9.61 -2.78
N PRO A 388 27.93 -10.28 -3.95
CA PRO A 388 27.86 -11.74 -4.02
C PRO A 388 29.07 -12.40 -3.32
N ALA A 389 29.03 -13.72 -3.15
CA ALA A 389 30.18 -14.49 -2.69
C ALA A 389 31.39 -14.30 -3.63
N GLY A 390 32.58 -14.14 -3.07
CA GLY A 390 33.81 -13.88 -3.84
C GLY A 390 34.05 -12.41 -4.20
N THR A 391 33.24 -11.48 -3.70
CA THR A 391 33.47 -10.04 -3.84
C THR A 391 34.70 -9.61 -3.04
N GLU A 392 35.63 -8.93 -3.71
CA GLU A 392 36.82 -8.32 -3.10
C GLU A 392 36.74 -6.79 -3.15
N ARG A 393 36.03 -6.24 -4.14
CA ARG A 393 35.85 -4.81 -4.30
C ARG A 393 34.42 -4.47 -4.74
N LEU A 394 33.85 -3.47 -4.10
CA LEU A 394 32.56 -2.87 -4.46
C LEU A 394 32.77 -1.43 -4.92
N THR A 395 32.00 -0.98 -5.91
CA THR A 395 31.96 0.42 -6.32
C THR A 395 30.52 0.91 -6.43
N LEU A 396 30.31 2.19 -6.11
CA LEU A 396 29.06 2.91 -6.32
C LEU A 396 29.25 3.97 -7.40
N GLN A 397 28.39 3.97 -8.41
CA GLN A 397 28.32 5.00 -9.43
C GLN A 397 27.01 5.78 -9.25
N LEU A 398 27.10 7.11 -9.15
CA LEU A 398 25.96 8.02 -9.07
C LEU A 398 25.79 8.74 -10.41
N GLY A 399 24.65 8.56 -11.09
CA GLY A 399 24.41 9.10 -12.43
C GLY A 399 25.57 8.84 -13.40
N SER A 400 26.13 9.91 -13.95
CA SER A 400 27.31 9.88 -14.84
C SER A 400 28.65 10.14 -14.12
N ALA A 401 28.66 10.23 -12.79
CA ALA A 401 29.88 10.46 -12.02
C ALA A 401 30.81 9.24 -12.09
N ALA A 402 32.09 9.45 -11.78
CA ALA A 402 33.06 8.36 -11.68
C ALA A 402 32.69 7.40 -10.54
N PRO A 403 32.86 6.07 -10.69
CA PRO A 403 32.59 5.12 -9.63
C PRO A 403 33.48 5.34 -8.40
N THR A 404 32.87 5.41 -7.22
CA THR A 404 33.55 5.51 -5.92
C THR A 404 33.68 4.13 -5.31
N GLN A 405 34.88 3.77 -4.84
CA GLN A 405 35.11 2.49 -4.16
C GLN A 405 34.44 2.48 -2.78
N LEU A 406 33.79 1.37 -2.46
CA LEU A 406 33.14 1.13 -1.18
C LEU A 406 34.00 0.22 -0.30
N THR A 407 34.01 0.50 1.01
CA THR A 407 34.67 -0.36 2.00
C THR A 407 33.63 -1.27 2.63
N ALA A 408 33.73 -2.58 2.37
CA ALA A 408 32.90 -3.56 3.04
C ALA A 408 33.39 -3.81 4.48
N ASP A 409 32.45 -4.05 5.38
CA ASP A 409 32.71 -4.48 6.75
C ASP A 409 32.98 -6.00 6.81
N ALA A 410 33.19 -6.52 8.03
CA ALA A 410 33.45 -7.94 8.25
C ALA A 410 32.29 -8.86 7.84
N THR A 411 31.08 -8.32 7.64
CA THR A 411 29.91 -9.06 7.16
C THR A 411 29.80 -9.06 5.63
N GLY A 412 30.68 -8.32 4.93
CA GLY A 412 30.67 -8.18 3.47
C GLY A 412 29.70 -7.12 2.96
N ALA A 413 29.13 -6.29 3.84
CA ALA A 413 28.27 -5.17 3.46
C ALA A 413 29.05 -3.85 3.51
N ALA A 414 28.71 -2.92 2.64
CA ALA A 414 29.20 -1.55 2.69
C ALA A 414 28.04 -0.57 2.90
N THR A 415 28.25 0.41 3.77
CA THR A 415 27.31 1.52 3.98
C THR A 415 27.88 2.78 3.36
N THR A 416 27.07 3.51 2.61
CA THR A 416 27.48 4.70 1.86
C THR A 416 26.31 5.69 1.72
N SER A 417 26.54 6.79 1.00
CA SER A 417 25.54 7.83 0.78
C SER A 417 25.25 8.00 -0.72
N ALA A 418 23.97 8.14 -1.07
CA ALA A 418 23.49 8.49 -2.39
C ALA A 418 22.25 9.38 -2.24
N PRO A 419 22.16 10.55 -2.90
CA PRO A 419 20.96 11.38 -2.83
C PRO A 419 19.68 10.60 -3.22
N PRO A 420 18.54 10.80 -2.52
CA PRO A 420 17.34 9.97 -2.68
C PRO A 420 16.70 9.97 -4.06
N GLN A 421 17.04 10.98 -4.88
CA GLN A 421 16.50 11.19 -6.22
C GLN A 421 17.53 10.89 -7.32
N GLU A 422 18.75 10.55 -6.96
CA GLU A 422 19.83 10.28 -7.91
C GLU A 422 19.89 8.79 -8.26
N GLU A 423 20.05 8.47 -9.54
CA GLU A 423 20.26 7.10 -9.97
C GLU A 423 21.61 6.59 -9.42
N ALA A 424 21.61 5.39 -8.88
CA ALA A 424 22.79 4.77 -8.32
C ALA A 424 22.95 3.35 -8.87
N ARG A 425 24.19 2.93 -9.16
CA ARG A 425 24.55 1.58 -9.59
C ARG A 425 25.68 1.06 -8.73
N VAL A 426 25.59 -0.21 -8.37
CA VAL A 426 26.65 -0.91 -7.66
C VAL A 426 27.27 -1.93 -8.59
N THR A 427 28.60 -1.99 -8.60
CA THR A 427 29.36 -3.05 -9.27
C THR A 427 30.20 -3.81 -8.25
N ALA A 428 30.18 -5.15 -8.37
CA ALA A 428 31.04 -6.04 -7.60
C ALA A 428 32.16 -6.60 -8.48
N TYR A 429 33.37 -6.66 -7.93
CA TYR A 429 34.55 -7.22 -8.56
C TYR A 429 35.16 -8.32 -7.70
N GLY A 430 35.63 -9.38 -8.36
CA GLY A 430 36.38 -10.46 -7.73
C GLY A 430 37.86 -10.11 -7.55
N LYS A 431 38.63 -11.08 -7.04
CA LYS A 431 40.05 -10.95 -6.70
C LYS A 431 40.95 -10.51 -7.85
N ASP A 432 40.65 -10.98 -9.05
CA ASP A 432 41.44 -10.67 -10.26
C ASP A 432 40.98 -9.36 -10.92
N GLY A 433 40.10 -8.60 -10.27
CA GLY A 433 39.52 -7.36 -10.80
C GLY A 433 38.41 -7.58 -11.82
N VAL A 434 38.04 -8.83 -12.12
CA VAL A 434 36.93 -9.20 -13.00
C VAL A 434 35.60 -8.75 -12.39
N GLU A 435 34.74 -8.13 -13.20
CA GLU A 435 33.38 -7.79 -12.79
C GLU A 435 32.55 -9.05 -12.57
N LEU A 436 31.99 -9.19 -11.37
CA LEU A 436 31.03 -10.24 -11.02
C LEU A 436 29.61 -9.85 -11.44
N GLY A 437 29.28 -8.56 -11.32
CA GLY A 437 28.05 -8.01 -11.86
C GLY A 437 27.77 -6.58 -11.41
N THR A 438 26.84 -5.95 -12.12
CA THR A 438 26.34 -4.61 -11.86
C THR A 438 24.83 -4.61 -11.68
N THR A 439 24.34 -3.86 -10.68
CA THR A 439 22.92 -3.76 -10.31
C THR A 439 22.57 -2.32 -9.94
N PRO A 440 21.47 -1.74 -10.46
CA PRO A 440 20.97 -0.47 -9.94
C PRO A 440 20.51 -0.59 -8.48
N VAL A 441 20.70 0.49 -7.72
CA VAL A 441 20.08 0.66 -6.40
C VAL A 441 18.67 1.21 -6.63
N PRO A 442 17.61 0.51 -6.21
CA PRO A 442 16.25 0.97 -6.45
C PRO A 442 15.97 2.27 -5.73
N MET A 443 15.14 3.09 -6.37
CA MET A 443 14.61 4.32 -5.79
C MET A 443 13.58 3.98 -4.72
N PHE A 444 13.29 4.92 -3.80
CA PHE A 444 12.22 4.73 -2.83
C PHE A 444 10.87 4.48 -3.53
N GLU A 445 10.23 3.36 -3.20
CA GLU A 445 8.86 3.05 -3.57
C GLU A 445 7.89 3.69 -2.58
N TYR A 446 6.88 4.40 -3.07
CA TYR A 446 5.87 5.06 -2.23
C TYR A 446 4.58 4.25 -2.10
N ASP A 447 4.43 3.20 -2.91
CA ASP A 447 3.23 2.40 -3.02
C ASP A 447 3.58 0.94 -2.73
N SER A 448 3.19 0.46 -1.55
CA SER A 448 3.42 -0.93 -1.12
C SER A 448 2.23 -1.84 -1.41
N GLY A 449 1.20 -1.37 -2.14
CA GLY A 449 -0.06 -2.10 -2.31
C GLY A 449 0.00 -3.27 -3.29
N GLY A 450 0.65 -3.10 -4.45
CA GLY A 450 0.72 -4.11 -5.53
C GLY A 450 1.82 -5.16 -5.32
N LEU A 451 2.04 -6.09 -6.25
CA LEU A 451 3.08 -7.12 -6.15
C LEU A 451 4.49 -6.55 -6.36
N PRO A 452 5.55 -7.16 -5.78
CA PRO A 452 6.93 -6.83 -6.12
C PRO A 452 7.16 -6.95 -7.64
N GLY A 453 7.55 -5.86 -8.30
CA GLY A 453 7.81 -5.83 -9.73
C GLY A 453 6.64 -5.45 -10.63
N ASP A 454 5.47 -5.13 -10.06
CA ASP A 454 4.39 -4.49 -10.81
C ASP A 454 4.83 -3.11 -11.34
N THR A 455 5.60 -2.37 -10.55
CA THR A 455 6.14 -1.08 -10.95
C THR A 455 7.60 -1.20 -11.41
N PRO A 456 8.08 -0.34 -12.32
CA PRO A 456 9.49 -0.29 -12.69
C PRO A 456 10.45 -0.03 -11.52
N LYS A 457 9.96 0.52 -10.40
CA LYS A 457 10.77 0.81 -9.21
C LYS A 457 11.06 -0.43 -8.37
N THR A 458 10.22 -1.46 -8.49
CA THR A 458 10.37 -2.74 -7.78
C THR A 458 10.78 -3.89 -8.67
N ARG A 459 11.30 -3.63 -9.86
CA ARG A 459 11.94 -4.65 -10.68
C ARG A 459 13.22 -4.19 -11.34
N ILE A 460 14.08 -5.14 -11.59
CA ILE A 460 15.16 -5.05 -12.56
C ILE A 460 14.83 -6.02 -13.67
N VAL A 461 14.88 -5.55 -14.91
CA VAL A 461 14.67 -6.38 -16.10
C VAL A 461 16.01 -6.62 -16.77
N GLY A 462 16.25 -7.88 -17.14
CA GLY A 462 17.48 -8.34 -17.80
C GLY A 462 17.51 -8.04 -19.29
#